data_AF-A0A7C2WD00-F1
#
_entry.id   AF-A0A7C2WD00-F1
#
_cell.length_a   1.000
_cell.length_b   1.000
_cell.length_c   1.000
_cell.angle_alpha   90.00
_cell.angle_beta   90.00
_cell.angle_gamma   90.00
#
_symmetry.space_group_name_H-M   'P 1'
#
loop_
_entity.id
_entity.type
_entity.pdbx_description
1 polymer ?
#
loop_
_entity_poly.entity_id
_entity_poly.type
_entity_poly.pdbx_seq_one_letter_code
_entity_poly.pdbx_strand_id
1 'polypeptide(L)' 'SDMLPAMRYIHQVSHIDSLRAAANRLGAAGQPELIAAAVEFVLEGLHLNRRLNKDRAGVRGEARYRG' A
#
# COMPACT_ATOMS: atom_id res chain seq x y z
N SER A 1 -4.62 2.78 23.41
CA SER A 1 -5.06 3.95 22.63
C SER A 1 -4.70 3.68 21.18
N ASP A 2 -5.68 3.32 20.35
CA ASP A 2 -5.49 2.85 18.97
C ASP A 2 -4.96 3.93 18.00
N MET A 3 -5.01 5.20 18.41
CA MET A 3 -4.45 6.30 17.62
C MET A 3 -2.90 6.31 17.58
N LEU A 4 -2.23 5.86 18.65
CA LEU A 4 -0.77 5.77 18.70
C LEU A 4 -0.19 4.76 17.69
N PRO A 5 -0.76 3.55 17.53
CA PRO A 5 -0.46 2.64 16.43
C PRO A 5 -0.69 3.24 15.05
N ALA A 6 -1.84 3.89 14.83
CA ALA A 6 -2.19 4.49 13.54
C ALA A 6 -1.21 5.60 13.12
N MET A 7 -0.81 6.47 14.05
CA MET A 7 0.17 7.53 13.77
C MET A 7 1.55 6.98 13.38
N ARG A 8 2.02 5.91 14.04
CA ARG A 8 3.28 5.24 13.65
C ARG A 8 3.18 4.63 12.26
N TYR A 9 2.05 4.00 11.96
CA TYR A 9 1.79 3.40 10.66
C TYR A 9 1.76 4.45 9.55
N ILE A 10 1.04 5.55 9.77
CA ILE A 10 0.99 6.69 8.84
C ILE A 10 2.39 7.26 8.64
N HIS A 11 3.17 7.46 9.69
CA HIS A 11 4.52 7.99 9.56
C HIS A 11 5.38 7.12 8.62
N GLN A 12 5.35 5.80 8.76
CA GLN A 12 6.10 4.89 7.88
C GLN A 12 5.57 4.88 6.45
N VAL A 13 4.25 4.83 6.26
CA VAL A 13 3.63 4.79 4.93
C VAL A 13 3.74 6.14 4.20
N SER A 14 3.80 7.24 4.95
CA SER A 14 3.93 8.59 4.42
C SER A 14 5.28 8.84 3.73
N HIS A 15 6.30 8.02 4.00
CA HIS A 15 7.58 8.04 3.29
C HIS A 15 7.53 7.36 1.91
N ILE A 16 6.40 6.71 1.58
CA ILE A 16 6.18 6.06 0.30
C ILE A 16 5.24 6.95 -0.53
N ASP A 17 5.83 7.78 -1.39
CA ASP A 17 5.09 8.76 -2.20
C ASP A 17 3.95 8.14 -3.03
N SER A 18 4.14 6.91 -3.50
CA SER A 18 3.13 6.19 -4.28
C SER A 18 1.91 5.78 -3.45
N LEU A 19 2.08 5.41 -2.17
CA LEU A 19 0.98 5.09 -1.27
C LEU A 19 0.23 6.34 -0.86
N ARG A 20 0.94 7.45 -0.61
CA ARG A 20 0.32 8.76 -0.36
C ARG A 20 -0.51 9.22 -1.56
N ALA A 21 0.03 9.09 -2.78
CA ALA A 21 -0.70 9.43 -4.01
C ALA A 21 -1.94 8.55 -4.20
N ALA A 22 -1.84 7.25 -3.88
CA ALA A 22 -2.98 6.33 -3.94
C ALA A 22 -4.08 6.69 -2.92
N ALA A 23 -3.70 7.00 -1.67
CA ALA A 23 -4.64 7.44 -0.63
C ALA A 23 -5.34 8.75 -1.02
N ASN A 24 -4.60 9.72 -1.58
CA ASN A 24 -5.17 10.97 -2.09
C ASN A 24 -6.16 10.71 -3.23
N ARG A 25 -5.85 9.80 -4.15
CA ARG A 25 -6.74 9.41 -5.26
C ARG A 25 -8.03 8.73 -4.76
N LEU A 26 -7.97 8.08 -3.60
CA LEU A 26 -9.12 7.48 -2.92
C LEU A 26 -9.92 8.51 -2.09
N GLY A 27 -9.52 9.78 -2.06
CA GLY A 27 -10.20 10.82 -1.28
C GLY A 27 -9.97 10.71 0.23
N ALA A 28 -8.99 9.91 0.65
CA ALA A 28 -8.71 9.65 2.07
C ALA A 28 -7.84 10.72 2.75
N ALA A 29 -7.75 11.92 2.18
CA ALA A 29 -6.90 12.99 2.70
C ALA A 29 -7.49 13.64 3.96
N GLY A 30 -6.64 13.95 4.93
CA GLY A 30 -6.98 14.82 6.06
C GLY A 30 -7.50 14.15 7.33
N GLN A 31 -7.75 12.82 7.32
CA GLN A 31 -8.12 12.06 8.52
C GLN A 31 -7.22 10.81 8.66
N PRO A 32 -6.50 10.65 9.79
CA PRO A 32 -5.59 9.52 10.01
C PRO A 32 -6.20 8.14 9.77
N GLU A 33 -7.45 7.96 10.21
CA GLU A 33 -8.20 6.71 10.13
C GLU A 33 -8.52 6.36 8.67
N LEU A 34 -8.93 7.36 7.88
CA LEU A 34 -9.17 7.21 6.44
C LEU A 34 -7.89 6.89 5.68
N ILE A 35 -6.77 7.52 6.05
CA ILE A 35 -5.47 7.23 5.44
C ILE A 35 -5.08 5.77 5.72
N ALA A 36 -5.23 5.31 6.96
CA ALA A 36 -4.92 3.92 7.33
C ALA A 36 -5.80 2.92 6.54
N ALA A 37 -7.12 3.16 6.48
CA ALA A 37 -8.05 2.32 5.73
C ALA A 37 -7.75 2.30 4.22
N ALA A 38 -7.41 3.45 3.64
CA ALA A 38 -7.05 3.53 2.22
C ALA A 38 -5.74 2.79 1.91
N VAL A 39 -4.76 2.85 2.81
CA VAL A 39 -3.51 2.10 2.66
C VAL A 39 -3.78 0.60 2.75
N GLU A 40 -4.57 0.15 3.71
CA GLU A 40 -4.96 -1.25 3.85
C GLU A 40 -5.68 -1.77 2.60
N PHE A 41 -6.67 -1.02 2.09
CA PHE A 41 -7.36 -1.33 0.85
C PHE A 41 -6.41 -1.48 -0.36
N VAL A 42 -5.43 -0.59 -0.49
CA VAL A 42 -4.44 -0.65 -1.58
C VAL A 42 -3.55 -1.88 -1.45
N LEU A 43 -3.05 -2.18 -0.25
CA LEU A 43 -2.18 -3.33 0.00
C LEU A 43 -2.92 -4.66 -0.18
N GLU A 44 -4.16 -4.75 0.30
CA GLU A 44 -5.02 -5.90 0.09
C GLU A 44 -5.32 -6.10 -1.39
N GLY A 45 -5.71 -5.05 -2.11
CA GLY A 45 -5.92 -5.12 -3.55
C GLY A 45 -4.66 -5.56 -4.31
N LEU A 46 -3.49 -5.07 -3.90
CA LEU A 46 -2.19 -5.43 -4.47
C LEU A 46 -1.79 -6.89 -4.16
N HIS A 47 -2.14 -7.39 -2.96
CA HIS A 47 -1.98 -8.78 -2.54
C HIS A 47 -2.90 -9.71 -3.36
N LEU A 48 -4.19 -9.41 -3.44
CA LEU A 48 -5.19 -10.15 -4.21
C LEU A 48 -4.84 -10.23 -5.70
N ASN A 49 -4.31 -9.16 -6.27
CA ASN A 49 -3.90 -9.10 -7.68
C ASN A 49 -2.49 -9.66 -7.95
N ARG A 50 -1.81 -10.26 -6.95
CA ARG A 50 -0.44 -10.80 -7.06
C ARG A 50 0.57 -9.78 -7.62
N ARG A 51 0.43 -8.52 -7.21
CA ARG A 51 1.24 -7.39 -7.68
C ARG A 51 2.19 -6.86 -6.62
N LEU A 52 2.11 -7.35 -5.38
CA LEU A 52 2.92 -6.86 -4.25
C LEU A 52 4.39 -7.32 -4.32
N ASN A 53 4.63 -8.52 -4.87
CA ASN A 53 5.96 -9.11 -5.08
C ASN A 53 6.25 -9.43 -6.55
N LYS A 54 5.70 -8.66 -7.50
CA LYS A 54 6.03 -8.90 -8.90
C LYS A 54 7.42 -8.33 -9.20
N ASP A 55 8.46 -9.15 -9.03
CA ASP A 55 9.72 -8.93 -9.71
C ASP A 55 9.38 -8.68 -11.17
N ARG A 56 9.74 -7.49 -11.68
CA ARG A 56 9.88 -7.30 -13.12
C ARG A 56 11.10 -8.14 -13.49
N ALA A 57 10.92 -9.46 -13.56
CA ALA A 57 11.82 -10.33 -14.28
C ALA A 57 11.86 -9.72 -15.69
N GLY A 58 12.94 -8.97 -15.94
CA GLY A 58 13.25 -8.46 -17.24
C GLY A 58 13.19 -9.62 -18.23
N VAL A 59 12.73 -9.30 -19.43
CA VAL A 59 12.67 -10.20 -20.58
C VAL A 59 11.57 -11.27 -20.48
N ARG A 60 10.50 -11.01 -21.23
CA ARG A 60 9.66 -12.00 -21.96
C ARG A 60 9.35 -13.31 -21.20
N GLY A 61 8.24 -13.31 -20.46
CA GLY A 61 7.34 -14.47 -20.45
C GLY A 61 7.32 -15.41 -19.24
N GLU A 62 8.08 -15.22 -18.16
CA GLU A 62 8.01 -16.15 -17.02
C GLU A 62 7.97 -15.41 -15.67
N ALA A 63 6.79 -15.41 -15.03
CA ALA A 63 6.64 -15.03 -13.63
C ALA A 63 6.95 -16.24 -12.75
N ARG A 64 8.13 -16.27 -12.12
CA ARG A 64 8.55 -17.37 -11.24
C ARG A 64 8.08 -17.07 -9.81
N TYR A 65 7.18 -17.91 -9.29
CA TYR A 65 6.78 -17.88 -7.88
C TYR A 65 7.75 -18.76 -7.08
N ARG A 66 8.29 -18.27 -5.96
CA ARG A 66 8.93 -19.10 -4.94
C ARG A 66 8.01 -19.14 -3.73
N GLY A 67 7.65 -20.36 -3.31
CA GLY A 67 7.08 -20.63 -2.00
C GLY A 67 8.16 -20.70 -0.93
#